data_AF-A0A7C2UQI0-F1
#
_entry.id   AF-A0A7C2UQI0-F1
#
_cell.length_a   1.000
_cell.length_b   1.000
_cell.length_c   1.000
_cell.angle_alpha   90.00
_cell.angle_beta   90.00
_cell.angle_gamma   90.00
#
_symmetry.space_group_name_H-M   'P 1'
#
loop_
_entity.id
_entity.type
_entity.pdbx_description
1 polymer ?
#
loop_
_entity_poly.entity_id
_entity_poly.type
_entity_poly.pdbx_seq_one_letter_code
_entity_poly.pdbx_strand_id
1 'polypeptide(L)'
;MARNNTCEGNKESGIVLFGSAQGEVSGNTCRNNGTYGIYAQDQSRLIARNNTCEGNAYSGIALFGSVQGEVEGNRCVNNRNYGIYVHERSVKAVLRNNTVYGNQQDIRDPRR
;
A
#
# COMPACT_ATOMS: atom_id res chain seq x y z
N MET A 1 -1.88 12.32 -9.41
CA MET A 1 -3.12 11.53 -9.21
C MET A 1 -3.04 10.29 -10.09
N ALA A 2 -3.17 9.10 -9.51
CA ALA A 2 -3.17 7.84 -10.26
C ALA A 2 -4.53 7.16 -10.08
N ARG A 3 -5.29 6.99 -11.17
CA ARG A 3 -6.62 6.39 -11.12
C ARG A 3 -6.83 5.37 -12.22
N ASN A 4 -7.46 4.25 -11.87
CA ASN A 4 -7.87 3.20 -12.82
C ASN A 4 -6.74 2.65 -13.71
N ASN A 5 -5.52 2.58 -13.18
CA ASN A 5 -4.38 1.99 -13.87
C ASN A 5 -4.20 0.52 -13.48
N THR A 6 -3.56 -0.23 -14.36
CA THR A 6 -3.04 -1.57 -14.07
C THR A 6 -1.52 -1.52 -14.03
N CYS A 7 -0.94 -1.75 -12.85
CA CYS A 7 0.50 -1.87 -12.62
C CYS A 7 0.82 -3.34 -12.33
N GLU A 8 1.29 -4.07 -13.34
CA GLU A 8 1.49 -5.51 -13.25
C GLU A 8 2.88 -5.95 -13.70
N GLY A 9 3.44 -6.94 -13.00
CA GLY A 9 4.69 -7.60 -13.41
C GLY A 9 5.90 -6.68 -13.37
N ASN A 10 5.81 -5.54 -12.67
CA ASN A 10 6.94 -4.64 -12.51
C ASN A 10 8.03 -5.33 -11.68
N LYS A 11 9.29 -5.07 -12.02
CA LYS A 11 10.44 -5.59 -11.27
C LYS A 11 10.47 -5.10 -9.82
N GLU A 12 9.92 -3.92 -9.57
CA GLU A 12 9.82 -3.33 -8.23
C GLU A 12 8.36 -3.14 -7.81
N SER A 13 7.97 -1.94 -7.36
CA SER A 13 6.62 -1.64 -6.89
C SER A 13 5.72 -1.15 -8.02
N GLY A 14 4.40 -1.26 -7.84
CA GLY A 14 3.43 -0.73 -8.80
C GLY A 14 3.35 0.79 -8.80
N ILE A 15 3.01 1.39 -7.65
CA ILE A 15 2.90 2.85 -7.48
C ILE A 15 3.73 3.28 -6.28
N VAL A 16 4.56 4.33 -6.44
CA VAL A 16 5.47 4.82 -5.40
C VAL A 16 5.26 6.31 -5.13
N LEU A 17 5.17 6.67 -3.86
CA LEU A 17 5.29 8.05 -3.37
C LEU A 17 6.55 8.16 -2.51
N PHE A 18 7.39 9.15 -2.79
CA PHE A 18 8.70 9.33 -2.15
C PHE A 18 8.91 10.79 -1.71
N GLY A 19 9.77 11.01 -0.70
CA GLY A 19 10.09 12.35 -0.21
C GLY A 19 8.87 13.09 0.35
N SER A 20 8.53 14.23 -0.25
CA SER A 20 7.39 15.07 0.13
C SER A 20 6.18 14.95 -0.83
N ALA A 21 6.16 13.92 -1.67
CA ALA A 21 5.09 13.71 -2.64
C ALA A 21 3.71 13.62 -1.97
N GLN A 22 2.71 14.20 -2.61
CA GLN A 22 1.31 14.08 -2.20
C GLN A 22 0.52 13.43 -3.32
N GLY A 23 -0.11 12.29 -3.05
CA GLY A 23 -0.73 11.49 -4.08
C GLY A 23 -2.04 10.87 -3.63
N GLU A 24 -3.05 11.06 -4.47
CA GLU A 24 -4.27 10.26 -4.46
C GLU A 24 -4.13 9.12 -5.47
N VAL A 25 -4.33 7.91 -4.97
CA VAL A 25 -4.21 6.63 -5.68
C VAL A 25 -5.54 5.90 -5.51
N SER A 26 -6.37 5.85 -6.56
CA SER A 26 -7.70 5.24 -6.42
C SER A 26 -8.13 4.35 -7.58
N GLY A 27 -8.74 3.21 -7.29
CA GLY A 27 -9.25 2.29 -8.31
C GLY A 27 -8.16 1.60 -9.14
N ASN A 28 -6.90 1.63 -8.70
CA ASN A 28 -5.81 0.97 -9.43
C ASN A 28 -5.71 -0.51 -9.06
N THR A 29 -5.20 -1.30 -10.00
CA THR A 29 -4.84 -2.70 -9.79
C THR A 29 -3.33 -2.86 -9.82
N CYS A 30 -2.72 -3.16 -8.68
CA CYS A 30 -1.29 -3.41 -8.54
C CYS A 30 -1.06 -4.90 -8.23
N ARG A 31 -0.64 -5.69 -9.23
CA ARG A 31 -0.54 -7.15 -9.08
C ARG A 31 0.77 -7.75 -9.55
N ASN A 32 1.19 -8.84 -8.91
CA ASN A 32 2.39 -9.61 -9.30
C ASN A 32 3.66 -8.74 -9.45
N ASN A 33 3.79 -7.67 -8.66
CA ASN A 33 4.96 -6.82 -8.69
C ASN A 33 6.07 -7.39 -7.79
N GLY A 34 7.33 -7.14 -8.14
CA GLY A 34 8.51 -7.69 -7.48
C GLY A 34 8.76 -7.19 -6.06
N THR A 35 8.10 -6.11 -5.64
CA THR A 35 8.07 -5.67 -4.24
C THR A 35 6.64 -5.37 -3.76
N TYR A 36 6.24 -4.10 -3.71
CA TYR A 36 4.97 -3.66 -3.13
C TYR A 36 3.93 -3.33 -4.21
N GLY A 37 2.64 -3.47 -3.90
CA GLY A 37 1.60 -2.94 -4.78
C GLY A 37 1.63 -1.41 -4.82
N ILE A 38 1.42 -0.79 -3.66
CA ILE A 38 1.52 0.66 -3.44
C ILE A 38 2.52 0.90 -2.30
N TYR A 39 3.49 1.78 -2.53
CA TYR A 39 4.53 2.13 -1.56
C TYR A 39 4.57 3.63 -1.30
N ALA A 40 4.62 4.03 -0.03
CA ALA A 40 4.84 5.40 0.38
C ALA A 40 5.94 5.48 1.45
N GLN A 41 6.86 6.43 1.29
CA GLN A 41 8.01 6.62 2.18
C GLN A 41 8.16 8.09 2.62
N ASP A 42 9.03 8.31 3.60
CA ASP A 42 9.51 9.61 4.09
C ASP A 42 8.40 10.48 4.66
N GLN A 43 8.24 11.72 4.16
CA GLN A 43 7.23 12.68 4.62
C GLN A 43 6.04 12.76 3.65
N SER A 44 5.85 11.73 2.82
CA SER A 44 4.83 11.75 1.78
C SER A 44 3.41 11.64 2.35
N ARG A 45 2.44 12.10 1.57
CA ARG A 45 1.01 11.99 1.88
C ARG A 45 0.32 11.08 0.87
N LEU A 46 -0.14 9.92 1.34
CA LEU A 46 -0.87 8.95 0.52
C LEU A 46 -2.36 8.95 0.86
N ILE A 47 -3.20 9.10 -0.15
CA ILE A 47 -4.63 8.79 -0.08
C ILE A 47 -4.89 7.61 -1.01
N ALA A 48 -5.00 6.40 -0.44
CA ALA A 48 -5.22 5.16 -1.17
C ALA A 48 -6.67 4.68 -0.98
N ARG A 49 -7.47 4.73 -2.05
CA ARG A 49 -8.89 4.33 -2.01
C ARG A 49 -9.26 3.29 -3.05
N ASN A 50 -9.95 2.22 -2.64
CA ASN A 50 -10.53 1.23 -3.56
C ASN A 50 -9.52 0.63 -4.56
N ASN A 51 -8.26 0.48 -4.15
CA ASN A 51 -7.26 -0.20 -4.98
C ASN A 51 -7.27 -1.70 -4.70
N THR A 52 -6.89 -2.48 -5.71
CA THR A 52 -6.59 -3.90 -5.57
C THR A 52 -5.07 -4.09 -5.57
N CYS A 53 -4.53 -4.66 -4.49
CA CYS A 53 -3.12 -5.05 -4.41
C CYS A 53 -3.01 -6.56 -4.15
N GLU A 54 -2.58 -7.32 -5.16
CA GLU A 54 -2.69 -8.79 -5.15
C GLU A 54 -1.42 -9.49 -5.65
N GLY A 55 -0.98 -10.54 -4.97
CA GLY A 55 0.13 -11.37 -5.45
C GLY A 55 1.48 -10.64 -5.50
N ASN A 56 1.64 -9.51 -4.82
CA ASN A 56 2.91 -8.79 -4.80
C ASN A 56 3.91 -9.55 -3.92
N ALA A 57 5.18 -9.55 -4.33
CA ALA A 57 6.21 -10.37 -3.70
C ALA A 57 6.58 -9.94 -2.26
N TYR A 58 6.13 -8.76 -1.82
CA TYR A 58 6.21 -8.30 -0.44
C TYR A 58 4.81 -7.98 0.10
N SER A 59 4.42 -6.70 0.10
CA SER A 59 3.17 -6.25 0.71
C SER A 59 2.22 -5.61 -0.30
N GLY A 60 0.92 -5.66 -0.03
CA GLY A 60 -0.06 -4.97 -0.85
C GLY A 60 0.13 -3.46 -0.80
N ILE A 61 -0.02 -2.87 0.39
CA ILE A 61 0.25 -1.44 0.65
C ILE A 61 1.28 -1.31 1.77
N ALA A 62 2.33 -0.53 1.54
CA ALA A 62 3.44 -0.34 2.47
C ALA A 62 3.69 1.13 2.78
N LEU A 63 3.72 1.49 4.07
CA LEU A 63 3.94 2.85 4.57
C LEU A 63 5.17 2.88 5.48
N PHE A 64 6.15 3.71 5.12
CA PHE A 64 7.44 3.84 5.80
C PHE A 64 7.75 5.31 6.17
N GLY A 65 8.69 5.54 7.08
CA GLY A 65 9.09 6.86 7.55
C GLY A 65 8.02 7.54 8.40
N SER A 66 7.64 8.75 8.01
CA SER A 66 6.63 9.58 8.70
C SER A 66 5.43 9.88 7.81
N VAL A 67 5.09 8.94 6.92
CA VAL A 67 3.99 9.07 5.97
C VAL A 67 2.69 9.45 6.66
N GLN A 68 1.95 10.36 6.03
CA GLN A 68 0.56 10.63 6.37
C GLN A 68 -0.35 9.85 5.42
N GLY A 69 -1.16 8.95 5.95
CA GLY A 69 -1.90 7.96 5.15
C GLY A 69 -3.40 7.92 5.40
N GLU A 70 -4.19 7.93 4.33
CA GLU A 70 -5.59 7.49 4.36
C GLU A 70 -5.69 6.23 3.49
N VAL A 71 -5.85 5.06 4.10
CA VAL A 71 -5.92 3.78 3.39
C VAL A 71 -7.29 3.18 3.64
N GLU A 72 -8.18 3.34 2.66
CA GLU A 72 -9.59 3.03 2.78
C GLU A 72 -10.13 2.18 1.63
N GLY A 73 -10.95 1.16 1.94
CA GLY A 73 -11.65 0.40 0.90
C GLY A 73 -10.74 -0.44 0.00
N ASN A 74 -9.47 -0.64 0.35
CA ASN A 74 -8.52 -1.36 -0.49
C ASN A 74 -8.66 -2.87 -0.28
N ARG A 75 -8.49 -3.64 -1.35
CA ARG A 75 -8.41 -5.10 -1.34
C ARG A 75 -6.94 -5.51 -1.41
N CYS A 76 -6.37 -5.96 -0.30
CA CYS A 76 -4.96 -6.39 -0.22
C CYS A 76 -4.89 -7.89 0.08
N VAL A 77 -4.72 -8.71 -0.96
CA VAL A 77 -4.88 -10.16 -0.84
C VAL A 77 -3.72 -10.94 -1.42
N ASN A 78 -3.43 -12.12 -0.86
CA ASN A 78 -2.44 -13.04 -1.40
C ASN A 78 -1.05 -12.42 -1.67
N ASN A 79 -0.67 -11.37 -0.93
CA ASN A 79 0.68 -10.81 -0.98
C ASN A 79 1.58 -11.65 -0.07
N ARG A 80 2.85 -11.83 -0.48
CA ARG A 80 3.73 -12.81 0.15
C ARG A 80 3.92 -12.58 1.66
N ASN A 81 4.02 -11.32 2.07
CA ASN A 81 4.28 -10.96 3.46
C ASN A 81 3.04 -10.34 4.10
N TYR A 82 2.71 -9.10 3.74
CA TYR A 82 1.64 -8.34 4.39
C TYR A 82 0.58 -7.84 3.44
N GLY A 83 -0.68 -7.79 3.86
CA GLY A 83 -1.69 -7.06 3.11
C GLY A 83 -1.45 -5.56 3.20
N ILE A 84 -1.45 -5.04 4.43
CA ILE A 84 -1.10 -3.65 4.74
C ILE A 84 0.01 -3.61 5.79
N TYR A 85 1.11 -2.95 5.47
CA TYR A 85 2.30 -2.85 6.30
C TYR A 85 2.58 -1.42 6.70
N VAL A 86 2.53 -1.14 8.00
CA VAL A 86 3.06 0.08 8.60
C VAL A 86 4.40 -0.26 9.25
N HIS A 87 5.49 0.37 8.79
CA HIS A 87 6.83 -0.01 9.25
C HIS A 87 7.15 0.56 10.64
N GLU A 88 7.07 1.88 10.81
CA GLU A 88 7.43 2.61 12.02
C GLU A 88 6.22 3.23 12.75
N ARG A 89 6.41 3.54 14.04
CA ARG A 89 5.41 4.25 14.84
C ARG A 89 5.20 5.71 14.44
N SER A 90 6.15 6.30 13.71
CA SER A 90 6.07 7.68 13.20
C SER A 90 5.04 7.86 12.08
N VAL A 91 4.59 6.78 11.46
CA VAL A 91 3.55 6.83 10.41
C VAL A 91 2.22 7.30 10.99
N LYS A 92 1.62 8.31 10.37
CA LYS A 92 0.30 8.86 10.72
C LYS A 92 -0.73 8.42 9.69
N ALA A 93 -1.03 7.13 9.68
CA ALA A 93 -2.02 6.50 8.80
C ALA A 93 -3.31 6.08 9.50
N VAL A 94 -4.43 6.24 8.81
CA VAL A 94 -5.74 5.72 9.18
C VAL A 94 -6.12 4.60 8.21
N LEU A 95 -6.41 3.42 8.76
CA LEU A 95 -6.84 2.25 8.00
C LEU A 95 -8.32 1.99 8.26
N ARG A 96 -9.16 2.02 7.22
CA ARG A 96 -10.63 1.81 7.34
C ARG A 96 -11.15 0.93 6.22
N ASN A 97 -12.11 0.05 6.52
CA ASN A 97 -12.87 -0.70 5.51
C ASN A 97 -12.00 -1.43 4.47
N ASN A 98 -10.80 -1.87 4.83
CA ASN A 98 -9.94 -2.62 3.92
C ASN A 98 -10.25 -4.11 4.03
N THR A 99 -10.31 -4.78 2.89
CA THR A 99 -10.48 -6.24 2.80
C THR A 99 -9.10 -6.86 2.66
N VAL A 100 -8.63 -7.53 3.71
CA VAL A 100 -7.25 -8.02 3.81
C VAL A 100 -7.27 -9.48 4.26
N TYR A 101 -6.82 -10.40 3.39
CA TYR A 101 -6.79 -11.84 3.67
C TYR A 101 -5.80 -12.57 2.76
N GLY A 102 -5.38 -13.77 3.16
CA GLY A 102 -4.51 -14.64 2.34
C GLY A 102 -3.05 -14.17 2.27
N ASN A 103 -2.66 -13.18 3.08
CA ASN A 103 -1.27 -12.77 3.24
C ASN A 103 -0.63 -13.57 4.38
N GLN A 104 0.70 -13.65 4.47
CA GLN A 104 1.37 -14.30 5.61
C GLN A 104 0.96 -13.65 6.94
N GLN A 105 0.84 -12.32 6.96
CA GLN A 105 0.17 -11.57 8.02
C GLN A 105 -0.68 -10.47 7.39
N ASP A 106 -1.97 -10.39 7.70
CA ASP A 106 -2.85 -9.45 7.00
C ASP A 106 -2.48 -7.98 7.24
N ILE A 107 -2.47 -7.55 8.50
CA ILE A 107 -2.11 -6.17 8.85
C ILE A 107 -1.01 -6.20 9.91
N ARG A 108 0.07 -5.46 9.65
CA ARG A 108 1.04 -5.09 10.69
C ARG A 108 0.94 -3.60 10.92
N ASP A 109 0.57 -3.23 12.14
CA ASP A 109 0.50 -1.84 12.58
C ASP A 109 1.08 -1.71 14.00
N PRO A 110 2.34 -1.28 14.16
CA PRO A 110 2.98 -1.18 15.47
C PRO A 110 2.44 -0.03 16.35
N ARG A 111 1.51 0.77 15.83
CA ARG A 111 0.89 1.90 16.53
C ARG A 111 -0.31 1.46 17.37
N ARG A 112 -0.69 0.19 17.30
CA ARG A 112 -1.74 -0.45 18.07
C ARG A 112 -1.17 -1.46 19.05
#